data_AF-A0A1V4V5T8-F1
#
_entry.id   AF-A0A1V4V5T8-F1
#
_cell.length_a   1.000
_cell.length_b   1.000
_cell.length_c   1.000
_cell.angle_alpha   90.00
_cell.angle_beta   90.00
_cell.angle_gamma   90.00
#
_symmetry.space_group_name_H-M   'P 1'
#
loop_
_entity.id
_entity.type
_entity.pdbx_description
1 polymer ?
#
loop_
_entity_poly.entity_id
_entity_poly.type
_entity_poly.pdbx_seq_one_letter_code
_entity_poly.pdbx_strand_id
1 'polypeptide(L)'
;MADRWFVRCNASGIVTKGFTDDFEVPLPTDIEITNQAVGRAGRHFRMLLNDAEDRPMWKVVDGQLQQRSHAELEDAEYLQKMKRQAIRSTKDACNVAIAEDWDCIEMIGRCMLAIDKLLTKTGETAPAKYANMKTKIEPLTTARDTRIAAIKACTTLAELEALLNG
;
A
#
# COMPACT_ATOMS: atom_id res chain seq x y z
N MET A 1 46.42 0.13 -6.05
CA MET A 1 45.82 -1.04 -5.37
C MET A 1 44.84 -1.65 -6.34
N ALA A 2 44.90 -2.96 -6.54
CA ALA A 2 43.96 -3.67 -7.40
C ALA A 2 42.74 -3.99 -6.53
N ASP A 3 41.65 -3.27 -6.73
CA ASP A 3 40.44 -3.31 -5.90
C ASP A 3 39.64 -4.59 -6.24
N ARG A 4 40.17 -5.77 -5.88
CA ARG A 4 39.56 -7.07 -6.20
C ARG A 4 38.55 -7.46 -5.12
N TRP A 5 37.39 -7.90 -5.57
CA TRP A 5 36.26 -8.20 -4.70
C TRP A 5 36.03 -9.70 -4.64
N PHE A 6 35.80 -10.19 -3.43
CA PHE A 6 35.63 -11.61 -3.14
C PHE A 6 34.34 -11.84 -2.35
N VAL A 7 33.80 -13.05 -2.53
CA VAL A 7 32.64 -13.55 -1.79
C VAL A 7 33.01 -14.85 -1.11
N ARG A 8 32.77 -14.94 0.20
CA ARG A 8 32.94 -16.17 0.97
C ARG A 8 31.62 -16.88 1.19
N CYS A 9 31.55 -18.15 0.82
CA CYS A 9 30.41 -19.01 1.07
C CYS A 9 30.69 -20.01 2.20
N ASN A 10 29.64 -20.44 2.90
CA ASN A 10 29.73 -21.58 3.82
C ASN A 10 29.68 -22.92 3.06
N ALA A 11 29.80 -24.03 3.79
CA ALA A 11 29.77 -25.39 3.21
C ALA A 11 28.47 -25.73 2.46
N SER A 12 27.38 -24.99 2.71
CA SER A 12 26.10 -25.14 2.00
C SER A 12 25.98 -24.26 0.76
N GLY A 13 27.04 -23.55 0.37
CA GLY A 13 27.05 -22.64 -0.79
C GLY A 13 26.36 -21.29 -0.54
N ILE A 14 26.01 -20.98 0.72
CA ILE A 14 25.37 -19.72 1.08
C ILE A 14 26.44 -18.67 1.32
N VAL A 15 26.27 -17.49 0.73
CA VAL A 15 27.17 -16.36 0.94
C VAL A 15 27.10 -15.88 2.38
N THR A 16 28.27 -15.76 3.03
CA THR A 16 28.41 -15.30 4.42
C THR A 16 29.02 -13.91 4.52
N LYS A 17 29.91 -13.53 3.59
CA LYS A 17 30.60 -12.23 3.61
C LYS A 17 31.08 -11.84 2.21
N GLY A 18 31.00 -10.56 1.89
CA GLY A 18 31.73 -9.95 0.78
C GLY A 18 32.86 -9.07 1.30
N PHE A 19 34.03 -9.10 0.67
CA PHE A 19 35.22 -8.36 1.11
C PHE A 19 36.13 -7.96 -0.06
N THR A 20 37.07 -7.04 0.18
CA THR A 20 38.17 -6.74 -0.75
C THR A 20 39.48 -7.31 -0.22
N ASP A 21 40.39 -7.62 -1.14
CA ASP A 21 41.73 -8.07 -0.76
C ASP A 21 42.58 -6.99 -0.08
N ASP A 22 42.18 -5.72 -0.14
CA ASP A 22 42.76 -4.63 0.64
C ASP A 22 42.52 -4.76 2.16
N PHE A 23 41.44 -5.44 2.58
CA PHE A 23 41.10 -5.61 4.01
C PHE A 23 41.30 -7.04 4.52
N GLU A 24 41.24 -8.05 3.66
CA GLU A 24 41.36 -9.45 4.06
C GLU A 24 41.96 -10.31 2.93
N VAL A 25 42.92 -11.19 3.27
CA VAL A 25 43.52 -12.08 2.28
C VAL A 25 42.50 -13.16 1.86
N PRO A 26 42.22 -13.34 0.55
CA PRO A 26 41.27 -14.33 0.09
C PRO A 26 41.80 -15.77 0.27
N LEU A 27 40.88 -16.68 0.63
CA LEU A 27 41.10 -18.11 0.70
C LEU A 27 40.86 -18.77 -0.67
N PRO A 28 41.42 -19.97 -0.93
CA PRO A 28 41.18 -20.70 -2.18
C PRO A 28 39.72 -21.01 -2.48
N THR A 29 38.86 -21.02 -1.44
CA THR A 29 37.41 -21.27 -1.55
C THR A 29 36.60 -20.00 -1.80
N ASP A 30 37.21 -18.82 -1.77
CA ASP A 30 36.53 -17.55 -2.00
C ASP A 30 36.37 -17.29 -3.51
N ILE A 31 35.22 -16.72 -3.87
CA ILE A 31 34.85 -16.50 -5.27
C ILE A 31 35.18 -15.05 -5.64
N GLU A 32 36.10 -14.88 -6.59
CA GLU A 32 36.44 -13.55 -7.13
C GLU A 32 35.32 -13.02 -8.03
N ILE A 33 34.90 -11.77 -7.80
CA ILE A 33 33.92 -11.06 -8.63
C ILE A 33 34.67 -10.37 -9.77
N THR A 34 34.77 -11.07 -10.90
CA THR A 34 35.58 -10.66 -12.06
C THR A 34 34.88 -9.65 -12.98
N ASN A 35 33.55 -9.53 -12.93
CA ASN A 35 32.80 -8.60 -13.77
C ASN A 35 32.59 -7.25 -13.08
N GLN A 36 33.68 -6.51 -12.87
CA GLN A 36 33.68 -5.20 -12.22
C GLN A 36 33.04 -4.09 -13.08
N ALA A 37 32.84 -4.33 -14.38
CA ALA A 37 32.36 -3.34 -15.35
C ALA A 37 30.83 -3.11 -15.31
N VAL A 38 30.04 -4.04 -14.75
CA VAL A 38 28.56 -3.97 -14.75
C VAL A 38 28.01 -3.41 -13.41
N GLY A 39 28.86 -2.75 -12.63
CA GLY A 39 28.49 -2.23 -11.32
C GLY A 39 28.72 -3.26 -10.22
N ARG A 40 29.02 -2.74 -9.03
CA ARG A 40 29.50 -3.46 -7.84
C ARG A 40 28.43 -4.38 -7.23
N ALA A 41 27.96 -5.38 -7.98
CA ALA A 41 26.85 -6.27 -7.62
C ALA A 41 27.15 -7.13 -6.38
N GLY A 42 28.42 -7.32 -6.02
CA GLY A 42 28.84 -8.03 -4.80
C GLY A 42 28.53 -7.32 -3.48
N ARG A 43 28.02 -6.09 -3.50
CA ARG A 43 27.65 -5.33 -2.29
C ARG A 43 26.23 -5.56 -1.79
N HIS A 44 25.39 -6.24 -2.57
CA HIS A 44 23.97 -6.36 -2.27
C HIS A 44 23.58 -7.83 -2.17
N PHE A 45 23.28 -8.28 -0.95
CA PHE A 45 22.59 -9.54 -0.74
C PHE A 45 21.14 -9.39 -1.22
N ARG A 46 20.67 -10.34 -2.03
CA ARG A 46 19.25 -10.46 -2.32
C ARG A 46 18.57 -11.10 -1.11
N MET A 47 18.29 -10.29 -0.09
CA MET A 47 17.46 -10.69 1.03
C MET A 47 16.00 -10.62 0.60
N LEU A 48 15.36 -11.76 0.44
CA LEU A 48 13.91 -11.82 0.23
C LEU A 48 13.24 -11.44 1.55
N LEU A 49 12.56 -10.29 1.55
CA LEU A 49 11.85 -9.78 2.73
C LEU A 49 10.53 -10.51 2.94
N ASN A 50 9.97 -11.04 1.86
CA ASN A 50 8.68 -11.71 1.80
C ASN A 50 8.84 -13.07 1.11
N ASP A 51 7.97 -14.01 1.45
CA ASP A 51 7.88 -15.31 0.77
C ASP A 51 7.01 -15.23 -0.50
N ALA A 52 6.75 -16.38 -1.13
CA ALA A 52 5.94 -16.47 -2.35
C ALA A 52 4.47 -16.03 -2.17
N GLU A 53 3.97 -15.98 -0.93
CA GLU A 53 2.63 -15.54 -0.56
C GLU A 53 2.62 -14.10 -0.02
N ASP A 54 3.71 -13.36 -0.24
CA ASP A 54 3.94 -11.99 0.25
C ASP A 54 3.95 -11.85 1.79
N ARG A 55 4.19 -12.94 2.52
CA ARG A 55 4.28 -12.90 4.00
C ARG A 55 5.66 -12.42 4.43
N PRO A 56 5.78 -11.50 5.41
CA PRO A 56 7.06 -11.00 5.88
C PRO A 56 7.85 -12.12 6.57
N MET A 57 9.05 -12.40 6.09
CA MET A 57 9.91 -13.50 6.55
C MET A 57 10.78 -13.13 7.76
N TRP A 58 10.80 -11.85 8.16
CA TRP A 58 11.71 -11.33 9.17
C TRP A 58 10.93 -10.65 10.31
N LYS A 59 11.53 -10.66 11.50
CA LYS A 59 11.05 -9.96 12.70
C LYS A 59 12.22 -9.29 13.41
N VAL A 60 11.94 -8.27 14.20
CA VAL A 60 12.93 -7.66 15.08
C VAL A 60 12.75 -8.24 16.48
N VAL A 61 13.81 -8.81 17.05
CA VAL A 61 13.86 -9.30 18.43
C VAL A 61 15.08 -8.67 19.07
N ASP A 62 14.89 -7.93 20.17
CA ASP A 62 15.97 -7.22 20.88
C ASP A 62 16.85 -6.34 19.97
N GLY A 63 16.22 -5.66 19.00
CA GLY A 63 16.90 -4.80 18.04
C GLY A 63 17.65 -5.53 16.93
N GLN A 64 17.60 -6.87 16.89
CA GLN A 64 18.21 -7.71 15.86
C GLN A 64 17.18 -8.23 14.88
N LEU A 65 17.51 -8.23 13.59
CA LEU A 65 16.68 -8.83 12.55
C LEU A 65 16.84 -10.35 12.58
N GLN A 66 15.77 -11.07 12.90
CA GLN A 66 15.72 -12.51 12.95
C GLN A 66 14.77 -13.04 11.89
N GLN A 67 15.15 -14.10 11.19
CA GLN A 67 14.23 -14.82 10.30
C GLN A 67 13.14 -15.50 11.14
N ARG A 68 11.89 -15.40 10.68
CA ARG A 68 10.77 -16.12 11.28
C ARG A 68 10.90 -17.61 10.97
N SER A 69 10.59 -18.44 11.95
CA SER A 69 10.52 -19.89 11.74
C SER A 69 9.30 -20.24 10.88
N HIS A 70 9.34 -21.40 10.23
CA HIS A 70 8.22 -21.89 9.43
C HIS A 70 6.95 -22.07 10.28
N ALA A 71 7.08 -22.59 11.51
CA ALA A 71 5.98 -22.74 12.45
C ALA A 71 5.31 -21.39 12.81
N GLU A 72 6.07 -20.30 12.89
CA GLU A 72 5.50 -18.96 13.11
C GLU A 72 4.74 -18.42 11.90
N LEU A 73 5.11 -18.83 10.69
CA LEU A 73 4.43 -18.42 9.46
C LEU A 73 3.13 -19.20 9.22
N GLU A 74 3.04 -20.42 9.75
CA GLU A 74 1.84 -21.28 9.67
C GLU A 74 0.89 -21.13 10.86
N ASP A 75 1.29 -20.38 11.90
CA ASP A 75 0.46 -20.15 13.08
C ASP A 75 -0.85 -19.42 12.71
N ALA A 76 -1.98 -20.01 13.11
CA ALA A 76 -3.31 -19.53 12.75
C ALA A 76 -3.62 -18.15 13.35
N GLU A 77 -3.14 -17.86 14.56
CA GLU A 77 -3.32 -16.55 15.19
C GLU A 77 -2.51 -15.47 14.49
N TYR A 78 -1.24 -15.76 14.16
CA TYR A 78 -0.39 -14.89 13.37
C TYR A 78 -0.99 -14.60 11.99
N LEU A 79 -1.48 -15.62 11.29
CA LEU A 79 -2.13 -15.46 9.98
C LEU A 79 -3.40 -14.62 10.05
N GLN A 80 -4.23 -14.80 11.09
CA GLN A 80 -5.39 -13.92 11.30
C GLN A 80 -4.99 -12.48 11.58
N LYS A 81 -3.94 -12.26 12.38
CA LYS A 81 -3.41 -10.92 12.68
C LYS A 81 -2.91 -10.24 11.40
N MET A 82 -2.15 -10.95 10.57
CA MET A 82 -1.66 -10.45 9.28
C MET A 82 -2.81 -10.10 8.33
N LYS A 83 -3.84 -10.95 8.21
CA LYS A 83 -5.05 -10.65 7.43
C LYS A 83 -5.74 -9.38 7.90
N ARG A 84 -5.91 -9.20 9.22
CA ARG A 84 -6.51 -7.98 9.79
C ARG A 84 -5.66 -6.74 9.48
N GLN A 85 -4.34 -6.85 9.52
CA GLN A 85 -3.42 -5.75 9.23
C GLN A 85 -3.44 -5.39 7.74
N ALA A 86 -3.45 -6.37 6.85
CA ALA A 86 -3.60 -6.16 5.41
C ALA A 86 -4.93 -5.45 5.10
N ILE A 87 -6.05 -5.91 5.65
CA ILE A 87 -7.37 -5.25 5.50
C ILE A 87 -7.31 -3.80 5.96
N ARG A 88 -6.68 -3.52 7.11
CA ARG A 88 -6.51 -2.13 7.60
C ARG A 88 -5.69 -1.30 6.63
N SER A 89 -4.54 -1.80 6.18
CA SER A 89 -3.68 -1.08 5.24
C SER A 89 -4.38 -0.78 3.92
N THR A 90 -5.13 -1.74 3.38
CA THR A 90 -5.95 -1.53 2.16
C THR A 90 -7.02 -0.49 2.40
N LYS A 91 -7.71 -0.55 3.54
CA LYS A 91 -8.73 0.46 3.90
C LYS A 91 -8.13 1.85 4.01
N ASP A 92 -6.97 1.98 4.63
CA ASP A 92 -6.28 3.26 4.76
C ASP A 92 -5.85 3.80 3.39
N ALA A 93 -5.30 2.96 2.52
CA ALA A 93 -4.97 3.34 1.13
C ALA A 93 -6.22 3.80 0.36
N CYS A 94 -7.35 3.08 0.48
CA CYS A 94 -8.61 3.50 -0.11
C CYS A 94 -9.11 4.84 0.46
N ASN A 95 -8.99 5.06 1.77
CA ASN A 95 -9.40 6.32 2.39
C ASN A 95 -8.53 7.49 1.95
N VAL A 96 -7.22 7.28 1.77
CA VAL A 96 -6.30 8.29 1.22
C VAL A 96 -6.70 8.61 -0.22
N ALA A 97 -6.91 7.58 -1.05
CA ALA A 97 -7.36 7.78 -2.43
C ALA A 97 -8.70 8.54 -2.49
N ILE A 98 -9.66 8.22 -1.62
CA ILE A 98 -10.94 8.95 -1.53
C ILE A 98 -10.74 10.39 -1.05
N ALA A 99 -9.80 10.64 -0.13
CA ALA A 99 -9.51 11.98 0.34
C ALA A 99 -8.79 12.85 -0.71
N GLU A 100 -7.97 12.22 -1.55
CA GLU A 100 -7.28 12.85 -2.68
C GLU A 100 -8.22 13.04 -3.88
N ASP A 101 -9.18 12.14 -4.06
CA ASP A 101 -10.19 12.23 -5.11
C ASP A 101 -11.27 13.24 -4.70
N TRP A 102 -11.14 14.45 -5.25
CA TRP A 102 -12.04 15.54 -4.93
C TRP A 102 -13.41 15.26 -5.55
N ASP A 103 -14.37 14.79 -4.74
CA ASP A 103 -15.74 14.61 -5.20
C ASP A 103 -16.38 15.98 -5.49
N CYS A 104 -16.31 16.38 -6.77
CA CYS A 104 -16.88 17.61 -7.29
C CYS A 104 -18.37 17.73 -6.95
N ILE A 105 -19.10 16.61 -6.91
CA ILE A 105 -20.52 16.58 -6.57
C ILE A 105 -20.70 16.90 -5.07
N GLU A 106 -19.86 16.36 -4.19
CA GLU A 106 -19.89 16.68 -2.76
C GLU A 106 -19.57 18.15 -2.49
N MET A 107 -18.52 18.68 -3.12
CA MET A 107 -18.14 20.09 -2.97
C MET A 107 -19.25 21.01 -3.46
N ILE A 108 -19.86 20.73 -4.61
CA ILE A 108 -20.99 21.49 -5.12
C ILE A 108 -22.17 21.43 -4.14
N GLY A 109 -22.48 20.26 -3.59
CA GLY A 109 -23.53 20.10 -2.56
C GLY A 109 -23.28 20.95 -1.31
N ARG A 110 -22.04 20.95 -0.79
CA ARG A 110 -21.65 21.78 0.37
C ARG A 110 -21.75 23.28 0.06
N CYS A 111 -21.33 23.71 -1.14
CA CYS A 111 -21.47 25.09 -1.59
C CYS A 111 -22.95 25.51 -1.71
N MET A 112 -23.81 24.64 -2.24
CA MET A 112 -25.25 24.90 -2.33
C MET A 112 -25.90 25.05 -0.94
N LEU A 113 -25.59 24.15 0.00
CA LEU A 113 -26.06 24.27 1.39
C LEU A 113 -25.61 25.58 2.06
N ALA A 114 -24.38 26.03 1.80
CA ALA A 114 -23.87 27.29 2.32
C ALA A 114 -24.62 28.50 1.72
N ILE A 115 -24.91 28.48 0.42
CA ILE A 115 -25.69 29.52 -0.27
C ILE A 115 -27.13 29.55 0.25
N ASP A 116 -27.79 28.41 0.41
CA ASP A 116 -29.15 28.35 0.98
C ASP A 116 -29.20 28.94 2.40
N LYS A 117 -28.22 28.62 3.25
CA LYS A 117 -28.10 29.22 4.59
C LYS A 117 -27.91 30.73 4.56
N LEU A 118 -27.10 31.23 3.61
CA LEU A 118 -26.89 32.67 3.43
C LEU A 118 -28.18 33.36 2.99
N LEU A 119 -28.85 32.86 1.95
CA LEU A 119 -30.11 33.40 1.44
C LEU A 119 -31.23 33.38 2.50
N THR A 120 -31.31 32.31 3.29
CA THR A 120 -32.25 32.23 4.43
C THR A 120 -31.96 33.29 5.48
N LYS A 121 -30.68 33.58 5.76
CA LYS A 121 -30.26 34.58 6.74
C LYS A 121 -30.48 36.01 6.24
N THR A 122 -30.29 36.26 4.94
CA THR A 122 -30.46 37.60 4.34
C THR A 122 -31.89 37.89 3.91
N GLY A 123 -32.75 36.86 3.81
CA GLY A 123 -34.12 36.99 3.30
C GLY A 123 -34.18 37.25 1.79
N GLU A 124 -33.05 37.09 1.09
CA GLU A 124 -32.93 37.33 -0.34
C GLU A 124 -33.46 36.13 -1.15
N THR A 125 -34.10 36.43 -2.28
CA THR A 125 -34.49 35.40 -3.24
C THR A 125 -33.30 34.90 -4.03
N ALA A 126 -33.24 33.58 -4.22
CA ALA A 126 -32.13 32.95 -4.91
C ALA A 126 -32.05 33.40 -6.39
N PRO A 127 -30.86 33.72 -6.92
CA PRO A 127 -30.71 34.04 -8.34
C PRO A 127 -31.15 32.86 -9.23
N ALA A 128 -31.80 33.14 -10.36
CA ALA A 128 -32.32 32.11 -11.27
C ALA A 128 -31.24 31.11 -11.73
N LYS A 129 -30.00 31.57 -11.92
CA LYS A 129 -28.85 30.72 -12.27
C LYS A 129 -28.53 29.70 -11.18
N TYR A 130 -28.64 30.10 -9.91
CA TYR A 130 -28.46 29.19 -8.77
C TYR A 130 -29.60 28.19 -8.68
N ALA A 131 -30.86 28.64 -8.79
CA ALA A 131 -32.02 27.76 -8.79
C ALA A 131 -31.94 26.69 -9.90
N ASN A 132 -31.55 27.08 -11.11
CA ASN A 132 -31.36 26.17 -12.25
C ASN A 132 -30.19 25.20 -12.09
N MET A 133 -29.14 25.60 -11.37
CA MET A 133 -28.02 24.72 -11.05
C MET A 133 -28.43 23.70 -9.99
N LYS A 134 -29.18 24.15 -8.98
CA LYS A 134 -29.71 23.30 -7.91
C LYS A 134 -30.60 22.19 -8.44
N THR A 135 -31.55 22.51 -9.30
CA THR A 135 -32.46 21.53 -9.90
C THR A 135 -31.76 20.46 -10.75
N LYS A 136 -30.56 20.75 -11.28
CA LYS A 136 -29.77 19.78 -12.06
C LYS A 136 -28.89 18.87 -11.19
N ILE A 137 -28.39 19.38 -10.07
CA ILE A 137 -27.39 18.70 -9.25
C ILE A 137 -28.04 17.85 -8.16
N GLU A 138 -29.15 18.31 -7.59
CA GLU A 138 -29.88 17.60 -6.54
C GLU A 138 -30.27 16.15 -6.92
N PRO A 139 -30.74 15.86 -8.16
CA PRO A 139 -30.97 14.48 -8.59
C PRO A 139 -29.69 13.64 -8.68
N LEU A 140 -28.57 14.24 -9.11
CA LEU A 140 -27.28 13.54 -9.24
C LEU A 140 -26.71 13.18 -7.86
N THR A 141 -26.78 14.10 -6.90
CA THR A 141 -26.37 13.84 -5.52
C THR A 141 -27.24 12.75 -4.88
N THR A 142 -28.56 12.80 -5.10
CA THR A 142 -29.49 11.78 -4.58
C THR A 142 -29.20 10.40 -5.15
N ALA A 143 -28.95 10.29 -6.46
CA ALA A 143 -28.59 9.03 -7.10
C ALA A 143 -27.26 8.48 -6.59
N ARG A 144 -26.25 9.35 -6.39
CA ARG A 144 -24.96 8.98 -5.80
C ARG A 144 -25.12 8.43 -4.39
N ASP A 145 -25.82 9.16 -3.52
CA ASP A 145 -25.98 8.79 -2.12
C ASP A 145 -26.79 7.49 -1.97
N THR A 146 -27.77 7.28 -2.84
CA THR A 146 -28.53 6.02 -2.92
C THR A 146 -27.63 4.85 -3.30
N ARG A 147 -26.74 5.02 -4.30
CA ARG A 147 -25.76 3.99 -4.68
C ARG A 147 -24.77 3.70 -3.55
N ILE A 148 -24.25 4.73 -2.88
CA ILE A 148 -23.34 4.56 -1.73
C ILE A 148 -24.03 3.81 -0.59
N ALA A 149 -25.30 4.14 -0.29
CA ALA A 149 -26.07 3.46 0.75
C ALA A 149 -26.31 1.99 0.39
N ALA A 150 -26.64 1.69 -0.88
CA ALA A 150 -26.82 0.33 -1.37
C ALA A 150 -25.52 -0.50 -1.24
N ILE A 151 -24.38 0.06 -1.64
CA ILE A 151 -23.06 -0.57 -1.49
C ILE A 151 -22.74 -0.86 -0.02
N LYS A 152 -23.03 0.10 0.88
CA LYS A 152 -22.81 -0.07 2.33
C LYS A 152 -23.73 -1.13 2.96
N ALA A 153 -24.89 -1.39 2.37
CA ALA A 153 -25.85 -2.38 2.84
C ALA A 153 -25.52 -3.81 2.37
N CYS A 154 -24.67 -3.97 1.35
CA CYS A 154 -24.24 -5.29 0.89
C CYS A 154 -23.50 -6.05 1.98
N THR A 155 -23.85 -7.32 2.13
CA THR A 155 -23.22 -8.25 3.08
C THR A 155 -22.40 -9.32 2.38
N THR A 156 -22.55 -9.45 1.06
CA THR A 156 -21.85 -10.43 0.23
C THR A 156 -21.21 -9.80 -1.01
N LEU A 157 -20.19 -10.47 -1.55
CA LEU A 157 -19.52 -10.04 -2.78
C LEU A 157 -20.46 -10.08 -4.01
N ALA A 158 -21.34 -11.07 -4.08
CA ALA A 158 -22.29 -11.22 -5.18
C ALA A 158 -23.30 -10.05 -5.26
N GLU A 159 -23.76 -9.53 -4.11
CA GLU A 159 -24.61 -8.34 -4.06
C GLU A 159 -23.87 -7.09 -4.56
N LEU A 160 -22.58 -6.96 -4.22
CA LEU A 160 -21.74 -5.85 -4.67
C LEU A 160 -21.51 -5.91 -6.19
N GLU A 161 -21.21 -7.10 -6.73
CA GLU A 161 -21.01 -7.31 -8.17
C GLU A 161 -22.28 -7.01 -8.99
N ALA A 162 -23.46 -7.37 -8.47
CA ALA A 162 -24.73 -7.08 -9.12
C ALA A 162 -25.02 -5.57 -9.21
N LEU A 163 -24.58 -4.77 -8.21
CA LEU A 163 -24.75 -3.32 -8.21
C LEU A 163 -23.74 -2.58 -9.10
N LEU A 164 -22.53 -3.14 -9.28
CA LEU A 164 -21.48 -2.53 -10.09
C LEU A 164 -21.66 -2.78 -11.60
N ASN A 165 -22.29 -3.90 -11.97
CA ASN A 165 -22.54 -4.29 -13.36
C ASN A 165 -23.92 -3.89 -13.89
N GLY A 166 -24.71 -3.13 -13.10
CA GLY A 166 -26.08 -2.70 -13.39
C GLY A 166 -26.25 -1.20 -13.65
#